data_AF-A0A7I0JBC6-F1
#
_entry.id   AF-A0A7I0JBC6-F1
#
_cell.length_a   1.000
_cell.length_b   1.000
_cell.length_c   1.000
_cell.angle_alpha   90.00
_cell.angle_beta   90.00
_cell.angle_gamma   90.00
#
_symmetry.space_group_name_H-M   'P 1'
#
loop_
_entity.id
_entity.type
_entity.pdbx_description
1 polymer ?
#
loop_
_entity_poly.entity_id
_entity_poly.type
_entity_poly.pdbx_seq_one_letter_code
_entity_poly.pdbx_strand_id
1 'polypeptide(L)' 'MSTEKKTLLVTGGSRGIGAAICRQASEAGYRVAVN' A
#
# COMPACT_ATOMS: atom_id res chain seq x y z
N MET A 1 17.15 11.15 6.09
CA MET A 1 15.99 10.33 5.69
C MET A 1 15.48 9.63 6.94
N SER A 2 14.18 9.72 7.23
CA SER A 2 13.58 8.98 8.37
C SER A 2 13.70 7.48 8.12
N THR A 3 13.99 6.71 9.16
CA THR A 3 14.02 5.23 9.12
C THR A 3 12.62 4.61 9.17
N GLU A 4 11.58 5.42 9.40
CA GLU A 4 10.21 4.93 9.44
C GLU A 4 9.66 4.65 8.04
N LYS A 5 8.99 3.49 7.91
CA LYS A 5 8.27 3.11 6.70
C LYS A 5 7.10 4.05 6.46
N LYS A 6 6.94 4.52 5.22
CA LYS A 6 5.79 5.31 4.79
C LYS A 6 4.50 4.48 4.90
N THR A 7 3.38 5.14 5.21
CA THR A 7 2.06 4.50 5.30
C THR A 7 1.17 4.93 4.14
N LEU A 8 0.41 3.99 3.58
CA LEU A 8 -0.55 4.21 2.49
C LEU A 8 -1.90 3.59 2.85
N LEU A 9 -2.99 4.36 2.75
CA LEU A 9 -4.37 3.87 2.79
C LEU A 9 -4.89 3.73 1.36
N VAL A 10 -5.36 2.54 1.00
CA VAL A 10 -5.95 2.26 -0.30
C VAL A 10 -7.43 1.88 -0.13
N THR A 11 -8.32 2.66 -0.72
CA THR A 11 -9.74 2.32 -0.82
C THR A 11 -10.01 1.43 -2.03
N GLY A 12 -10.95 0.50 -1.93
CA GLY A 12 -11.23 -0.47 -2.99
C GLY A 12 -10.05 -1.42 -3.26
N GLY A 13 -9.16 -1.62 -2.29
CA GLY A 13 -7.93 -2.40 -2.45
C GLY A 13 -8.11 -3.93 -2.51
N SER A 14 -9.34 -4.43 -2.46
CA SER A 14 -9.65 -5.87 -2.43
C SER A 14 -9.52 -6.57 -3.79
N ARG A 15 -9.59 -5.83 -4.90
CA ARG A 15 -9.52 -6.39 -6.27
C ARG A 15 -9.04 -5.36 -7.30
N GLY A 16 -8.82 -5.81 -8.54
CA GLY A 16 -8.49 -4.96 -9.68
C GLY A 16 -7.27 -4.07 -9.44
N ILE A 17 -7.40 -2.80 -9.85
CA ILE A 17 -6.32 -1.79 -9.76
C ILE A 17 -5.93 -1.52 -8.31
N GLY A 18 -6.89 -1.42 -7.39
CA GLY A 18 -6.61 -1.20 -5.98
C GLY A 18 -5.73 -2.30 -5.39
N ALA A 19 -6.01 -3.57 -5.72
CA ALA A 19 -5.16 -4.69 -5.28
C ALA A 19 -3.77 -4.66 -5.92
N ALA A 20 -3.64 -4.22 -7.17
CA ALA A 20 -2.32 -4.05 -7.81
C ALA A 20 -1.48 -2.98 -7.11
N ILE A 21 -2.09 -1.83 -6.77
CA ILE A 21 -1.45 -0.76 -6.01
C ILE A 21 -0.99 -1.26 -4.63
N CYS A 22 -1.83 -1.99 -3.89
CA CYS A 22 -1.46 -2.55 -2.59
C CYS A 22 -0.22 -3.44 -2.67
N ARG A 23 -0.13 -4.31 -3.68
CA ARG A 23 1.02 -5.20 -3.88
C ARG A 23 2.29 -4.42 -4.17
N GLN A 24 2.25 -3.51 -5.14
CA GLN A 24 3.40 -2.69 -5.51
C GLN A 24 3.87 -1.81 -4.34
N ALA A 25 2.96 -1.21 -3.57
CA ALA A 25 3.32 -0.39 -2.42
C ALA A 25 3.96 -1.22 -1.30
N SER A 26 3.46 -2.43 -1.04
CA SER A 26 4.06 -3.35 -0.07
C SER A 26 5.47 -3.77 -0.49
N GLU A 27 5.68 -4.09 -1.77
CA GLU A 27 7.00 -4.42 -2.34
C GLU A 27 7.96 -3.23 -2.24
N ALA A 28 7.46 -2.00 -2.40
CA ALA A 28 8.21 -0.77 -2.20
C ALA A 28 8.45 -0.41 -0.70
N GLY A 29 8.03 -1.26 0.24
CA GLY A 29 8.31 -1.13 1.67
C GLY A 29 7.32 -0.26 2.45
N TYR A 30 6.17 0.08 1.86
CA TYR A 30 5.12 0.82 2.56
C TYR A 30 4.35 -0.08 3.53
N ARG A 31 3.83 0.53 4.60
CA ARG A 31 2.76 -0.05 5.41
C ARG A 31 1.43 0.23 4.71
N VAL A 32 0.76 -0.80 4.23
CA VAL A 32 -0.50 -0.65 3.47
C VAL A 32 -1.69 -1.00 4.36
N ALA A 33 -2.67 -0.10 4.43
CA ALA A 33 -3.99 -0.36 4.99
C ALA A 33 -5.03 -0.35 3.86
N VAL A 34 -6.05 -1.21 3.96
CA VAL A 34 -7.08 -1.39 2.92
C VAL A 34 -8.47 -1.20 3.51
N ASN A 35 -9.36 -0.50 2.78
CA ASN A 35 -10.79 -0.35 3.09
C ASN A 35 -11.66 -0.61 1.85
#